data_AF-A0A4R5DKW2-F1
#
_entry.id   AF-A0A4R5DKW2-F1
#
_cell.length_a   1.000
_cell.length_b   1.000
_cell.length_c   1.000
_cell.angle_alpha   90.00
_cell.angle_beta   90.00
_cell.angle_gamma   90.00
#
_symmetry.space_group_name_H-M   'P 1'
#
loop_
_entity.id
_entity.type
_entity.pdbx_description
1 polymer ?
#
loop_
_entity_poly.entity_id
_entity_poly.type
_entity_poly.pdbx_seq_one_letter_code
_entity_poly.pdbx_strand_id
1 'polypeptide(L)'
;MTLEKTFLLPTGRTVKVITKIPLADNETEVRLGLDVLVKDPKEEDFRPPIGRDHPKYWKLKKLDWRQSKIVEIQYSGISDKQLRKAVKEFKQMIGSN
;
A
#
# COMPACT_ATOMS: atom_id res chain seq x y z
N MET A 1 -2.30 -4.58 -15.19
CA MET A 1 -0.91 -4.77 -14.73
C MET A 1 -0.79 -4.36 -13.28
N THR A 2 0.01 -5.09 -12.50
CA THR A 2 0.32 -4.80 -11.10
C THR A 2 1.83 -4.79 -10.90
N LEU A 3 2.35 -3.81 -10.19
CA LEU A 3 3.76 -3.73 -9.82
C LEU A 3 3.88 -3.87 -8.30
N GLU A 4 4.73 -4.77 -7.87
CA GLU A 4 5.02 -4.99 -6.46
C GLU A 4 6.40 -4.45 -6.13
N LYS A 5 6.52 -3.73 -5.02
CA LYS A 5 7.78 -3.24 -4.51
C LYS A 5 7.90 -3.47 -3.01
N THR A 6 8.99 -4.09 -2.61
CA THR A 6 9.25 -4.41 -1.20
C THR A 6 10.29 -3.48 -0.60
N PHE A 7 10.07 -3.05 0.64
CA PHE A 7 10.94 -2.19 1.43
C PHE A 7 11.21 -2.87 2.77
N LEU A 8 12.49 -3.10 3.10
CA LEU A 8 12.89 -3.50 4.44
C LEU A 8 13.03 -2.24 5.30
N LEU A 9 12.28 -2.16 6.39
CA LEU A 9 12.36 -1.06 7.35
C LEU A 9 13.47 -1.33 8.38
N PRO A 10 14.02 -0.28 9.03
CA PRO A 10 15.02 -0.45 10.09
C PRO A 10 14.56 -1.31 11.27
N THR A 11 13.24 -1.43 11.49
CA THR A 11 12.65 -2.29 12.51
C THR A 11 12.70 -3.79 12.16
N GLY A 12 13.21 -4.15 10.98
CA GLY A 12 13.16 -5.50 10.42
C GLY A 12 11.83 -5.84 9.74
N ARG A 13 10.79 -5.01 9.93
CA ARG A 13 9.51 -5.16 9.22
C ARG A 13 9.70 -4.96 7.73
N THR A 14 9.11 -5.83 6.94
CA THR A 14 9.09 -5.74 5.49
C THR A 14 7.76 -5.19 5.03
N VAL A 15 7.75 -4.15 4.21
CA VAL A 15 6.55 -3.54 3.62
C VAL A 15 6.53 -3.79 2.13
N LYS A 16 5.46 -4.41 1.62
CA LYS A 16 5.19 -4.56 0.20
C LYS A 16 4.15 -3.53 -0.24
N VAL A 17 4.52 -2.69 -1.19
CA VAL A 17 3.64 -1.76 -1.90
C VAL A 17 3.23 -2.40 -3.21
N ILE A 18 1.93 -2.48 -3.47
CA ILE A 18 1.36 -3.02 -4.69
C ILE A 18 0.66 -1.86 -5.39
N THR A 19 1.15 -1.46 -6.55
CA THR A 19 0.52 -0.46 -7.43
C THR A 19 -0.19 -1.17 -8.57
N LYS A 20 -1.48 -0.92 -8.73
CA LYS A 20 -2.31 -1.47 -9.80
C LYS A 20 -2.67 -0.38 -10.82
N ILE A 21 -2.68 -0.72 -12.11
CA ILE A 21 -3.27 0.14 -13.14
C ILE A 21 -4.76 0.33 -12.77
N PRO A 22 -5.26 1.57 -12.68
CA PRO A 22 -6.70 1.80 -12.58
C PRO A 22 -7.38 1.21 -13.81
N LEU A 23 -8.25 0.22 -13.61
CA LEU A 23 -9.29 -0.09 -14.60
C LEU A 23 -10.25 1.10 -14.57
N ALA A 24 -10.16 1.96 -15.58
CA ALA A 24 -10.99 3.13 -15.69
C ALA A 24 -12.43 2.69 -15.98
N ASP A 25 -13.35 3.02 -15.08
CA ASP A 25 -14.77 3.14 -15.43
C ASP A 25 -15.27 4.59 -15.35
N ASN A 26 -14.46 5.57 -14.93
CA ASN A 26 -14.80 7.00 -15.01
C ASN A 26 -13.56 7.91 -14.96
N GLU A 27 -13.50 8.87 -15.88
CA GLU A 27 -12.31 9.60 -16.37
C GLU A 27 -11.67 10.63 -15.42
N THR A 28 -12.14 10.85 -14.20
CA THR A 28 -11.66 12.00 -13.39
C THR A 28 -10.74 11.62 -12.22
N GLU A 29 -10.63 10.34 -11.87
CA GLU A 29 -9.68 9.88 -10.87
C GLU A 29 -8.98 8.62 -11.35
N VAL A 30 -7.73 8.79 -11.78
CA VAL A 30 -6.76 7.69 -11.89
C VAL A 30 -6.62 7.07 -10.49
N ARG A 31 -7.50 6.12 -10.17
CA ARG A 31 -7.46 5.30 -8.95
C ARG A 31 -6.25 4.37 -9.05
N LEU A 32 -5.05 4.91 -8.86
CA LEU A 32 -3.87 4.08 -8.61
C LEU A 32 -4.24 3.18 -7.43
N GLY A 33 -4.51 1.90 -7.73
CA GLY A 33 -4.87 0.91 -6.73
C GLY A 33 -3.61 0.65 -5.92
N LEU A 34 -3.42 1.42 -4.86
CA LEU A 34 -2.27 1.31 -3.98
C LEU A 34 -2.65 0.47 -2.77
N ASP A 35 -2.13 -0.73 -2.72
CA ASP A 35 -2.24 -1.61 -1.57
C ASP A 35 -0.89 -1.70 -0.84
N VAL A 36 -0.94 -1.80 0.48
CA VAL A 36 0.24 -2.04 1.31
C VAL A 36 0.03 -3.29 2.13
N LEU A 37 1.05 -4.14 2.17
CA LEU A 37 1.12 -5.30 3.03
C LEU A 37 2.38 -5.22 3.88
N VAL A 38 2.33 -5.79 5.07
CA VAL A 38 3.46 -5.89 5.99
C VAL A 38 3.76 -7.35 6.28
N LYS A 39 5.02 -7.63 6.55
CA LYS A 39 5.51 -8.91 7.06
C LYS A 39 6.50 -8.61 8.17
N ASP A 40 6.17 -8.99 9.40
CA ASP A 40 7.09 -8.85 10.52
C ASP A 40 8.20 -9.92 10.45
N PRO A 41 9.38 -9.71 11.07
CA PRO A 41 10.54 -10.60 10.90
C PRO A 41 10.30 -12.08 11.19
N LYS A 42 9.34 -12.37 12.08
CA LYS A 42 8.99 -13.73 12.51
C LYS A 42 7.78 -14.30 11.77
N GLU A 43 7.18 -13.54 10.88
CA GLU A 43 6.04 -13.99 10.08
C GLU A 43 6.53 -14.61 8.78
N GLU A 44 5.79 -15.58 8.26
CA GLU A 44 6.09 -16.20 6.95
C GLU A 44 5.41 -15.44 5.81
N ASP A 45 4.21 -14.91 6.07
CA ASP A 45 3.34 -14.32 5.05
C ASP A 45 3.18 -12.80 5.19
N PHE A 46 2.87 -12.17 4.06
CA PHE A 46 2.45 -10.77 4.02
C PHE A 46 0.98 -10.65 4.42
N ARG A 47 0.67 -9.68 5.28
CA ARG A 47 -0.68 -9.37 5.75
C ARG A 47 -0.98 -7.88 5.70
N PRO A 48 -2.26 -7.47 5.79
CA PRO A 48 -2.59 -6.06 5.96
C PRO A 48 -1.92 -5.47 7.21
N PRO A 49 -1.53 -4.18 7.18
CA PRO A 49 -0.98 -3.49 8.35
C PRO A 49 -1.92 -3.54 9.55
N ILE A 50 -3.23 -3.53 9.31
CA ILE A 50 -4.28 -3.57 10.31
C ILE A 50 -5.16 -4.80 10.03
N GLY A 51 -4.86 -5.91 10.71
CA GLY A 51 -5.67 -7.14 10.69
C GLY A 51 -6.86 -7.09 11.65
N ARG A 52 -7.70 -8.13 11.66
CA ARG A 52 -8.89 -8.24 12.55
C ARG A 52 -8.54 -8.09 14.03
N ASP A 53 -7.38 -8.60 14.43
CA ASP A 53 -6.90 -8.58 15.81
C ASP A 53 -6.27 -7.23 16.21
N HIS A 54 -6.17 -6.29 15.27
CA HIS A 54 -5.59 -4.98 15.55
C HIS A 54 -6.61 -4.08 16.26
N PRO A 55 -6.25 -3.36 17.34
CA PRO A 55 -7.18 -2.50 18.09
C PRO A 55 -7.87 -1.41 17.24
N LYS A 56 -7.25 -1.02 16.13
CA LYS A 56 -7.80 -0.04 15.17
C LYS A 56 -8.64 -0.65 14.05
N TYR A 57 -8.83 -1.98 14.01
CA TYR A 57 -9.60 -2.65 12.96
C TYR A 57 -11.03 -2.11 12.86
N TRP A 58 -11.72 -1.99 13.99
CA TRP A 58 -13.07 -1.44 14.03
C TRP A 58 -13.15 0.03 13.65
N LYS A 59 -12.09 0.80 13.94
CA LYS A 59 -11.99 2.18 13.47
C LYS A 59 -11.86 2.21 11.96
N LEU A 60 -11.01 1.37 11.39
CA LEU A 60 -10.81 1.26 9.95
C LEU A 60 -12.08 0.85 9.21
N LYS A 61 -12.86 -0.09 9.76
CA LYS A 61 -14.14 -0.53 9.17
C LYS A 61 -15.22 0.53 9.10
N LYS A 62 -15.12 1.61 9.90
CA LYS A 62 -16.07 2.73 9.90
C LYS A 62 -15.69 3.87 8.96
N LEU A 63 -14.46 3.84 8.42
CA LEU A 63 -13.96 4.88 7.53
C LEU A 63 -14.33 4.59 6.07
N ASP A 64 -14.38 5.64 5.25
CA ASP A 64 -14.45 5.45 3.81
C ASP A 64 -13.18 4.78 3.27
N TRP A 65 -13.21 4.35 2.01
CA TRP A 65 -12.09 3.63 1.41
C TRP A 65 -10.79 4.45 1.34
N ARG A 66 -10.87 5.78 1.14
CA ARG A 66 -9.68 6.66 1.06
C ARG A 66 -9.06 6.85 2.42
N GLN A 67 -9.88 7.16 3.40
CA GLN A 67 -9.48 7.33 4.80
C GLN A 67 -8.90 6.03 5.35
N SER A 68 -9.54 4.89 5.07
CA SER A 68 -9.02 3.57 5.42
C SER A 68 -7.63 3.35 4.83
N LYS A 69 -7.44 3.66 3.54
CA LYS A 69 -6.14 3.51 2.87
C LYS A 69 -5.05 4.40 3.44
N ILE A 70 -5.36 5.65 3.74
CA ILE A 70 -4.41 6.56 4.41
C ILE A 70 -3.96 5.96 5.74
N VAL A 71 -4.90 5.42 6.53
CA VAL A 71 -4.60 4.78 7.81
C VAL A 71 -3.76 3.51 7.61
N GLU A 72 -4.07 2.64 6.65
CA GLU A 72 -3.25 1.46 6.35
C GLU A 72 -1.81 1.83 6.00
N ILE A 73 -1.61 2.83 5.13
CA ILE A 73 -0.29 3.32 4.74
C ILE A 73 0.48 3.83 5.96
N GLN A 74 -0.16 4.64 6.81
CA GLN A 74 0.46 5.14 8.04
C GLN A 74 0.90 4.00 8.97
N TYR A 75 0.04 2.99 9.17
CA TYR A 75 0.36 1.87 10.05
C TYR A 75 1.36 0.88 9.45
N SER A 76 1.58 0.92 8.12
CA SER A 76 2.63 0.11 7.48
C SER A 76 4.04 0.56 7.87
N GLY A 77 4.21 1.82 8.29
CA GLY A 77 5.51 2.39 8.63
C GLY A 77 6.33 2.83 7.41
N ILE A 78 5.77 2.77 6.21
CA ILE A 78 6.41 3.29 5.00
C ILE A 78 6.42 4.82 5.02
N SER A 79 7.54 5.42 4.61
CA SER A 79 7.62 6.87 4.44
C SER A 79 6.97 7.34 3.15
N ASP A 80 6.46 8.57 3.14
CA ASP A 80 5.98 9.26 1.93
C ASP A 80 7.01 9.24 0.79
N LYS A 81 8.31 9.33 1.12
CA LYS A 81 9.40 9.28 0.14
C LYS A 81 9.49 7.92 -0.56
N GLN A 82 9.37 6.82 0.20
CA GLN A 82 9.36 5.47 -0.35
C GLN A 82 8.10 5.22 -1.18
N LEU A 83 6.95 5.72 -0.72
CA LEU A 83 5.69 5.64 -1.44
C LEU A 83 5.74 6.38 -2.78
N ARG A 84 6.21 7.63 -2.77
CA ARG A 84 6.41 8.43 -4.01
C ARG A 84 7.38 7.76 -4.97
N LYS A 85 8.45 7.12 -4.46
CA LYS A 85 9.39 6.36 -5.26
C LYS A 85 8.72 5.18 -5.97
N ALA A 86 7.90 4.40 -5.26
CA ALA A 86 7.15 3.30 -5.86
C ALA A 86 6.19 3.77 -6.96
N VAL A 87 5.44 4.86 -6.71
CA VAL A 87 4.53 5.45 -7.71
C VAL A 87 5.29 6.00 -8.92
N LYS A 88 6.44 6.65 -8.71
CA LYS A 88 7.27 7.18 -9.81
C LYS A 88 7.77 6.06 -10.71
N GLU A 89 8.29 4.98 -10.13
CA GLU A 89 8.77 3.82 -10.89
C GLU A 89 7.65 3.16 -11.68
N PHE A 90 6.47 3.03 -11.08
CA PHE A 90 5.29 2.55 -11.78
C PHE A 90 4.92 3.44 -12.98
N LYS A 91 4.88 4.76 -12.79
CA LYS A 91 4.61 5.72 -13.88
C LYS A 91 5.65 5.65 -14.99
N GLN A 92 6.92 5.46 -14.66
CA GLN A 92 7.98 5.27 -15.66
C GLN A 92 7.77 3.97 -16.44
N MET A 93 7.43 2.87 -15.76
CA MET A 93 7.18 1.60 -16.42
C MET A 93 5.97 1.62 -17.37
N ILE A 94 4.93 2.37 -17.01
CA ILE A 94 3.71 2.53 -17.85
C ILE A 94 3.90 3.58 -18.95
N GLY A 95 4.58 4.69 -18.65
CA GLY A 95 4.76 5.82 -19.57
C GLY A 95 5.98 5.74 -20.50
N SER A 96 6.83 4.73 -20.33
CA SER A 96 7.90 4.38 -21.28
C SER A 96 7.44 3.39 -22.36
N ASN A 97 6.13 3.31 -22.61
CA ASN A 97 5.53 2.48 -23.65
C ASN A 97 4.68 3.35 -24.57
#